data_AF-A0A497HPM4-F1
#
_entry.id   AF-A0A497HPM4-F1
#
_cell.length_a   1.000
_cell.length_b   1.000
_cell.length_c   1.000
_cell.angle_alpha   90.00
_cell.angle_beta   90.00
_cell.angle_gamma   90.00
#
_symmetry.space_group_name_H-M   'P 1'
#
loop_
_entity.id
_entity.type
_entity.pdbx_description
1 polymer ?
#
loop_
_entity_poly.entity_id
_entity_poly.type
_entity_poly.pdbx_seq_one_letter_code
_entity_poly.pdbx_strand_id
1 'polypeptide(L)'
;MNYTWHFVYGGEEVNLYGSLVVYTFHMPGVYNVTLSVTDRSGRSSSESFHIIVVERVEGDGERLNGGGGGSKLILIGTGLLLVSIVLFLLFIRWRGGGGREE
;
A
#
# COMPACT_ATOMS: atom_id res chain seq x y z
N MET A 1 -10.28 -2.06 15.65
CA MET A 1 -10.09 -1.52 14.29
C MET A 1 -9.83 -2.71 13.38
N ASN A 2 -10.43 -2.70 12.20
CA ASN A 2 -10.26 -3.73 11.18
C ASN A 2 -9.51 -3.08 10.00
N TYR A 3 -8.54 -3.78 9.45
CA TYR A 3 -7.73 -3.34 8.32
C TYR A 3 -7.78 -4.45 7.27
N THR A 4 -8.25 -4.10 6.09
CA THR A 4 -8.38 -5.03 4.96
C THR A 4 -7.65 -4.44 3.77
N TRP A 5 -6.69 -5.19 3.24
CA TRP A 5 -6.00 -4.89 1.98
C TRP A 5 -6.63 -5.73 0.88
N HIS A 6 -6.98 -5.11 -0.23
CA HIS A 6 -7.64 -5.74 -1.36
C HIS A 6 -6.95 -5.39 -2.67
N PHE A 7 -6.69 -6.39 -3.51
CA PHE A 7 -6.16 -6.23 -4.87
C PHE A 7 -6.44 -7.46 -5.72
N VAL A 8 -6.22 -7.35 -7.02
CA VAL A 8 -6.31 -8.48 -7.96
C VAL A 8 -4.91 -8.92 -8.36
N TYR A 9 -4.63 -10.22 -8.27
CA TYR A 9 -3.36 -10.82 -8.68
C TYR A 9 -3.60 -12.09 -9.48
N GLY A 10 -3.05 -12.19 -10.69
CA GLY A 10 -3.26 -13.35 -11.56
C GLY A 10 -4.71 -13.59 -11.98
N GLY A 11 -5.56 -12.55 -11.89
CA GLY A 11 -7.01 -12.66 -12.15
C GLY A 11 -7.84 -13.06 -10.93
N GLU A 12 -7.22 -13.29 -9.77
CA GLU A 12 -7.91 -13.64 -8.53
C GLU A 12 -7.92 -12.47 -7.54
N GLU A 13 -9.01 -12.34 -6.78
CA GLU A 13 -9.10 -11.38 -5.68
C GLU A 13 -8.27 -11.86 -4.48
N VAL A 14 -7.41 -10.98 -3.99
CA VAL A 14 -6.60 -11.21 -2.79
C VAL A 14 -7.05 -10.26 -1.70
N ASN A 15 -7.37 -10.83 -0.53
CA ASN A 15 -7.70 -10.08 0.68
C ASN A 15 -6.71 -10.42 1.79
N LEU A 16 -6.06 -9.41 2.34
CA LEU A 16 -5.14 -9.55 3.47
C LEU A 16 -5.66 -8.73 4.66
N TYR A 17 -5.40 -9.20 5.87
CA TYR A 17 -5.93 -8.59 7.08
C TYR A 17 -4.81 -8.18 8.03
N GLY A 18 -5.00 -7.06 8.71
CA GLY A 18 -4.05 -6.52 9.67
C GLY A 18 -3.49 -5.17 9.25
N SER A 19 -2.98 -4.42 10.23
CA SER A 19 -2.39 -3.09 10.00
C SER A 19 -1.08 -3.13 9.22
N LEU A 20 -0.41 -4.29 9.21
CA LEU A 20 0.81 -4.57 8.45
C LEU A 20 0.67 -5.96 7.82
N VAL A 21 0.91 -6.03 6.51
CA VAL A 21 0.88 -7.28 5.74
C VAL A 21 2.13 -7.35 4.85
N VAL A 22 2.57 -8.57 4.55
CA VAL A 22 3.67 -8.82 3.61
C VAL A 22 3.12 -9.66 2.46
N TYR A 23 3.33 -9.18 1.24
CA TYR A 23 2.93 -9.88 0.02
C TYR A 23 4.02 -9.73 -1.05
N THR A 24 4.30 -10.81 -1.78
CA THR A 24 5.32 -10.82 -2.84
C THR A 24 4.63 -10.95 -4.19
N PHE A 25 4.88 -10.00 -5.08
CA PHE A 25 4.43 -10.05 -6.47
C PHE A 25 5.50 -10.73 -7.32
N HIS A 26 5.15 -11.82 -8.00
CA HIS A 26 6.08 -12.58 -8.85
C HIS A 26 5.94 -12.24 -10.33
N MET A 27 4.78 -11.71 -10.74
CA MET A 27 4.54 -11.31 -12.12
C MET A 27 4.77 -9.80 -12.28
N PRO A 28 5.43 -9.38 -13.37
CA PRO A 28 5.43 -7.99 -13.79
C PRO A 28 4.00 -7.50 -14.06
N GLY A 29 3.72 -6.26 -13.71
CA GLY A 29 2.39 -5.67 -13.87
C GLY A 29 2.16 -4.44 -13.03
N VAL A 30 1.00 -3.82 -13.21
CA VAL A 30 0.52 -2.72 -12.36
C VAL A 30 -0.64 -3.25 -11.52
N TYR A 31 -0.49 -3.16 -10.19
CA TYR A 31 -1.47 -3.65 -9.23
C TYR A 31 -2.09 -2.49 -8.49
N ASN A 32 -3.41 -2.34 -8.59
CA ASN A 32 -4.16 -1.38 -7.79
C ASN A 32 -4.49 -2.01 -6.42
N VAL A 33 -3.81 -1.55 -5.38
CA VAL A 33 -4.00 -2.03 -4.01
C VAL A 33 -4.83 -1.04 -3.22
N THR A 34 -5.88 -1.53 -2.56
CA THR A 34 -6.79 -0.73 -1.73
C THR A 34 -6.68 -1.14 -0.28
N LEU A 35 -6.40 -0.20 0.61
CA LEU A 35 -6.50 -0.37 2.05
C LEU A 35 -7.86 0.17 2.52
N SER A 36 -8.63 -0.64 3.23
CA SER A 36 -9.86 -0.24 3.92
C SER A 36 -9.68 -0.40 5.43
N VAL A 37 -10.02 0.63 6.19
CA VAL A 37 -9.89 0.67 7.65
C VAL A 37 -11.25 0.97 8.27
N THR A 38 -11.70 0.10 9.16
CA THR A 38 -12.95 0.26 9.91
C THR A 38 -12.67 0.40 11.41
N ASP A 39 -13.17 1.45 12.04
CA ASP A 39 -13.04 1.65 13.48
C ASP A 39 -14.02 0.78 14.30
N ARG A 40 -13.90 0.81 15.63
CA ARG A 40 -14.79 0.06 16.53
C ARG A 40 -16.24 0.59 16.53
N SER A 41 -16.44 1.83 16.08
CA SER A 41 -17.75 2.45 15.93
C SER A 41 -18.40 2.13 14.57
N GLY A 42 -17.78 1.27 13.75
CA GLY A 42 -18.29 0.87 12.44
C GLY A 42 -18.04 1.88 11.32
N ARG A 43 -17.22 2.91 11.54
CA ARG A 43 -16.88 3.89 10.50
C ARG A 43 -15.70 3.40 9.69
N SER A 44 -15.84 3.41 8.37
CA SER A 44 -14.80 2.98 7.44
C SER A 44 -14.23 4.12 6.60
N SER A 45 -12.99 3.96 6.16
CA SER A 45 -12.34 4.80 5.16
C SER A 45 -11.39 3.92 4.34
N SER A 46 -11.23 4.23 3.06
CA SER A 46 -10.40 3.45 2.15
C SER A 46 -9.55 4.33 1.25
N GLU A 47 -8.39 3.81 0.85
CA GLU A 47 -7.46 4.48 -0.06
C GLU A 47 -6.79 3.48 -1.00
N SER A 48 -6.60 3.87 -2.26
CA SER A 48 -6.03 3.02 -3.31
C SER A 48 -4.73 3.60 -3.87
N PHE A 49 -3.78 2.74 -4.20
CA PHE A 49 -2.49 3.11 -4.79
C PHE A 49 -1.98 2.03 -5.75
N HIS A 50 -1.11 2.44 -6.67
CA HIS A 50 -0.54 1.53 -7.68
C HIS A 50 0.82 1.02 -7.26
N ILE A 51 1.01 -0.30 -7.36
CA ILE A 51 2.32 -0.96 -7.29
C ILE A 51 2.72 -1.36 -8.70
N ILE A 52 3.88 -0.92 -9.16
CA ILE A 52 4.43 -1.26 -10.48
C ILE A 52 5.56 -2.27 -10.27
N VAL A 53 5.36 -3.47 -10.79
CA VAL A 53 6.35 -4.55 -10.79
C VAL A 53 6.88 -4.67 -12.21
N VAL A 54 8.18 -4.50 -12.36
CA VAL A 54 8.85 -4.61 -13.66
C VAL A 54 9.61 -5.93 -13.74
N GLU A 55 9.68 -6.49 -14.94
CA GLU A 55 10.52 -7.64 -15.20
C GLU A 55 11.99 -7.27 -14.96
N ARG A 56 12.75 -8.21 -14.40
CA ARG A 56 14.20 -8.05 -14.33
C ARG A 56 14.74 -8.31 -15.73
N VAL A 57 15.10 -7.26 -16.45
CA VAL A 57 15.89 -7.41 -17.67
C VAL A 57 17.28 -7.84 -17.25
N GLU A 58 17.54 -9.14 -17.30
CA GLU A 58 18.86 -9.70 -17.07
C GLU A 58 19.68 -9.40 -18.33
N GLY A 59 20.45 -8.31 -18.27
CA GLY A 59 21.29 -7.89 -19.39
C GLY A 59 22.31 -8.98 -19.70
N ASP A 60 22.25 -9.50 -20.92
CA ASP A 60 23.19 -10.40 -21.57
C ASP A 60 24.56 -9.75 -21.87
N GLY A 61 25.02 -8.82 -21.01
CA GLY A 61 26.02 -7.81 -21.38
C GLY A 61 27.26 -7.65 -20.51
N GLU A 62 27.40 -8.27 -19.33
CA GLU A 62 28.58 -7.98 -18.47
C GLU A 62 29.15 -9.25 -17.83
N ARG A 63 29.97 -9.97 -18.59
CA ARG A 63 30.91 -10.99 -18.09
C ARG A 63 32.07 -10.36 -17.28
N LEU A 64 31.82 -9.38 -16.40
CA LEU A 64 32.85 -8.73 -15.58
C LEU A 64 32.45 -8.72 -14.09
N ASN A 65 32.78 -9.83 -13.42
CA ASN A 65 33.31 -9.92 -12.06
C ASN A 65 32.96 -8.80 -11.04
N GLY A 66 32.08 -9.10 -10.09
CA GLY A 66 32.02 -8.35 -8.82
C GLY A 66 30.64 -8.29 -8.17
N GLY A 67 30.37 -9.24 -7.28
CA GLY A 67 29.07 -9.45 -6.63
C GLY A 67 28.46 -8.21 -5.95
N GLY A 68 27.17 -8.02 -6.20
CA GLY A 68 26.36 -7.01 -5.54
C GLY A 68 25.06 -6.79 -6.29
N GLY A 69 24.27 -7.85 -6.49
CA GLY A 69 22.97 -7.83 -7.15
C GLY A 69 21.91 -7.06 -6.37
N GLY A 70 22.14 -5.77 -6.10
CA GLY A 70 21.13 -4.83 -5.67
C GLY A 70 20.54 -4.17 -6.90
N SER A 71 19.54 -4.79 -7.51
CA SER A 71 18.65 -4.11 -8.45
C SER A 71 18.22 -2.80 -7.80
N LYS A 72 18.61 -1.66 -8.40
CA LYS A 72 18.16 -0.31 -8.05
C LYS A 72 16.64 -0.28 -8.23
N LEU A 73 15.90 -0.70 -7.22
CA LEU A 73 14.47 -0.46 -7.12
C LEU A 73 14.32 1.04 -6.88
N ILE A 74 13.97 1.78 -7.93
CA ILE A 74 13.41 3.11 -7.74
C ILE A 74 12.02 2.91 -7.11
N LEU A 75 11.98 2.76 -5.79
CA LEU A 75 10.76 2.92 -5.01
C LEU A 75 10.41 4.41 -5.09
N ILE A 76 9.66 4.83 -6.11
CA ILE A 76 9.08 6.18 -6.12
C ILE A 76 8.03 6.16 -5.01
N GLY A 77 8.44 6.73 -3.87
CA GLY A 77 7.72 6.67 -2.62
C GLY A 77 6.31 7.24 -2.73
N THR A 78 5.33 6.39 -2.48
CA THR A 78 3.97 6.79 -2.12
C THR A 78 3.55 6.09 -0.82
N GLY A 79 4.48 5.91 0.12
CA GLY A 79 4.19 5.32 1.44
C GLY A 79 3.93 6.34 2.56
N LEU A 80 4.48 7.57 2.45
CA LEU A 80 4.39 8.57 3.52
C LEU A 80 3.17 9.49 3.41
N LEU A 81 2.53 9.61 2.25
CA LEU A 81 1.27 10.37 2.12
C LEU A 81 0.06 9.58 2.65
N LEU A 82 -0.02 8.27 2.41
CA LEU A 82 -1.18 7.45 2.77
C LEU A 82 -1.42 7.37 4.29
N VAL A 83 -0.35 7.11 5.07
CA VAL A 83 -0.44 7.12 6.55
C VAL A 83 -0.84 8.50 7.07
N SER A 84 -0.31 9.55 6.44
CA SER A 84 -0.63 10.95 6.79
C SER A 84 -2.07 11.31 6.45
N ILE A 85 -2.63 10.82 5.33
CA ILE A 85 -4.01 11.05 4.91
C ILE A 85 -4.98 10.34 5.84
N VAL A 86 -4.74 9.07 6.19
CA VAL A 86 -5.60 8.35 7.15
C VAL A 86 -5.56 9.03 8.52
N LEU A 87 -4.38 9.43 9.01
CA LEU A 87 -4.26 10.19 10.27
C LEU A 87 -4.93 11.56 10.18
N PHE A 88 -4.85 12.25 9.04
CA PHE A 88 -5.48 13.55 8.80
C PHE A 88 -7.01 13.45 8.72
N LEU A 89 -7.55 12.39 8.09
CA LEU A 89 -8.99 12.12 8.04
C LEU A 89 -9.56 11.76 9.42
N LEU A 90 -8.80 11.01 10.23
CA LEU A 90 -9.13 10.79 11.64
C LEU A 90 -9.08 12.10 12.45
N PHE A 91 -8.13 12.97 12.15
CA PHE A 91 -7.94 14.27 12.82
C PHE A 91 -9.06 15.28 12.50
N ILE A 92 -9.50 15.41 11.24
CA ILE A 92 -10.65 16.26 10.86
C ILE A 92 -11.91 15.83 11.61
N ARG A 93 -12.11 14.52 11.82
CA ARG A 93 -13.29 14.00 12.51
C ARG A 93 -13.33 14.34 14.01
N TRP A 94 -12.18 14.54 14.65
CA TRP A 94 -12.12 14.95 16.07
C TRP A 94 -12.45 16.43 16.27
N ARG A 95 -12.12 17.29 15.29
CA ARG A 95 -12.34 18.74 15.38
C ARG A 95 -13.82 19.15 15.25
N GLY A 96 -14.68 18.31 14.66
CA GLY A 96 -16.10 18.61 14.46
C GLY A 96 -17.02 18.30 15.67
N GLY A 97 -16.52 17.69 16.73
CA GLY A 97 -17.34 17.23 17.87
C GLY A 97 -17.34 18.12 19.12
N GLY A 98 -16.62 19.25 19.09
CA GLY A 98 -16.52 20.18 20.23
C GLY A 98 -17.43 21.39 20.05
N GLY A 99 -18.74 21.19 20.16
CA GLY A 99 -19.75 22.22 19.92
C GLY A 99 -20.93 22.16 20.90
N ARG A 100 -20.61 22.36 22.19
CA ARG A 100 -21.44 22.92 23.27
C ARG A 100 -22.77 22.23 23.61
N GLU A 101 -22.73 21.52 24.74
CA GLU A 101 -23.82 21.51 25.71
C GLU A 101 -23.96 22.92 26.28
N GLU A 102 -25.06 23.60 25.98
CA GLU A 102 -25.70 24.63 26.83
C GLU A 102 -27.22 24.52 26.65
#